data_AF-A0A645FZ88-F1
#
_entry.id   AF-A0A645FZ88-F1
#
_cell.length_a   1.000
_cell.length_b   1.000
_cell.length_c   1.000
_cell.angle_alpha   90.00
_cell.angle_beta   90.00
_cell.angle_gamma   90.00
#
_symmetry.space_group_name_H-M   'P 1'
#
loop_
_entity.id
_entity.type
_entity.pdbx_description
1 polymer ?
#
loop_
_entity_poly.entity_id
_entity_poly.type
_entity_poly.pdbx_seq_one_letter_code
_entity_poly.pdbx_strand_id
1 'polypeptide(L)'
;MTASKVKNAETLLVEQNTKIEAIKNVLRSNPTVKSIPSILPVKGLDVSQTGAGVGKRIHPFFKTSVEHTGLDLLASLGAQVVATADGVVQDITKTGDKGRGNVLTIAHQNGYITKYAHLGDILVRKGQPVKQGAIVARVGNSGLSFAPHLHYEVLHNGDIMDPVDYFFADLSPEEYREMKVIAMSSGQSLD
;
A
#
# COMPACT_ATOMS: atom_id res chain seq x y z
N MET A 1 -5.87 -44.62 0.68
CA MET A 1 -4.56 -43.93 0.81
C MET A 1 -4.63 -42.41 0.63
N THR A 2 -5.67 -41.86 -0.02
CA THR A 2 -5.82 -40.43 -0.32
C THR A 2 -6.29 -39.59 0.88
N ALA A 3 -7.31 -40.01 1.63
CA ALA A 3 -7.86 -39.22 2.74
C ALA A 3 -6.88 -38.93 3.89
N SER A 4 -6.02 -39.88 4.25
CA SER A 4 -5.03 -39.71 5.32
C SER A 4 -3.88 -38.75 4.92
N LYS A 5 -3.48 -38.77 3.64
CA LYS A 5 -2.51 -37.81 3.11
C LYS A 5 -3.06 -36.38 3.07
N VAL A 6 -4.33 -36.22 2.69
CA VAL A 6 -5.02 -34.93 2.70
C VAL A 6 -5.13 -34.38 4.13
N LYS A 7 -5.56 -35.20 5.10
CA LYS A 7 -5.67 -34.80 6.51
C LYS A 7 -4.32 -34.41 7.12
N ASN A 8 -3.25 -35.12 6.77
CA ASN A 8 -1.90 -34.75 7.18
C ASN A 8 -1.46 -33.42 6.55
N ALA A 9 -1.73 -33.20 5.26
CA ALA A 9 -1.41 -31.94 4.59
C ALA A 9 -2.19 -30.75 5.19
N GLU A 10 -3.47 -30.92 5.50
CA GLU A 10 -4.29 -29.92 6.20
C GLU A 10 -3.71 -29.59 7.58
N THR A 11 -3.29 -30.61 8.33
CA THR A 11 -2.69 -30.42 9.67
C THR A 11 -1.37 -29.66 9.57
N LEU A 12 -0.51 -30.01 8.61
CA LEU A 12 0.74 -29.30 8.31
C LEU A 12 0.50 -27.84 7.91
N LEU A 13 -0.53 -27.58 7.09
CA LEU A 13 -0.90 -26.22 6.67
C LEU A 13 -1.37 -25.37 7.85
N VAL A 14 -2.21 -25.93 8.72
CA VAL A 14 -2.68 -25.26 9.95
C VAL A 14 -1.49 -24.94 10.87
N GLU A 15 -0.56 -25.87 11.04
CA GLU A 15 0.63 -25.65 11.87
C GLU A 15 1.55 -24.56 11.28
N GLN A 16 1.73 -24.54 9.96
CA GLN A 16 2.48 -23.50 9.26
C GLN A 16 1.84 -22.13 9.40
N ASN A 17 0.52 -22.02 9.19
CA ASN A 17 -0.21 -20.75 9.34
C ASN A 17 -0.11 -20.23 10.78
N THR A 18 -0.17 -21.11 11.77
CA THR A 18 -0.01 -20.74 13.19
C THR A 18 1.39 -20.19 13.47
N LYS A 19 2.44 -20.80 12.92
CA LYS A 19 3.82 -20.29 13.03
C LYS A 19 4.00 -18.94 12.34
N ILE A 20 3.40 -18.75 11.18
CA ILE A 20 3.42 -17.47 10.45
C ILE A 20 2.77 -16.36 11.27
N GLU A 21 1.60 -16.62 11.86
CA GLU A 21 0.93 -15.62 12.70
C GLU A 21 1.72 -15.29 13.97
N ALA A 22 2.39 -16.27 14.59
CA ALA A 22 3.29 -16.02 15.70
C ALA A 22 4.47 -15.11 15.29
N ILE A 23 5.08 -15.35 14.12
CA ILE A 23 6.15 -14.50 13.58
C ILE A 23 5.64 -13.09 13.29
N LYS A 24 4.48 -12.95 12.63
CA LYS A 24 3.86 -11.64 12.38
C LYS A 24 3.62 -10.87 13.67
N ASN A 25 3.16 -11.53 14.73
CA ASN A 25 2.94 -10.88 16.03
C ASN A 25 4.24 -10.41 16.70
N VAL A 26 5.31 -11.20 16.61
CA VAL A 26 6.65 -10.79 17.06
C VAL A 26 7.18 -9.62 16.24
N LEU A 27 6.98 -9.63 14.93
CA LEU A 27 7.36 -8.53 14.05
C LEU A 27 6.57 -7.25 14.38
N ARG A 28 5.24 -7.32 14.49
CA ARG A 28 4.37 -6.18 14.85
C ARG A 28 4.70 -5.55 16.21
N SER A 29 5.22 -6.33 17.16
CA SER A 29 5.62 -5.86 18.49
C SER A 29 7.04 -5.29 18.53
N ASN A 30 7.85 -5.51 17.48
CA ASN A 30 9.20 -4.96 17.39
C ASN A 30 9.16 -3.48 16.93
N PRO A 31 9.72 -2.54 17.72
CA PRO A 31 9.73 -1.11 17.38
C PRO A 31 10.35 -0.79 16.02
N THR A 32 11.37 -1.57 15.62
CA THR A 32 12.05 -1.40 14.33
C THR A 32 11.12 -1.75 13.16
N VAL A 33 10.23 -2.72 13.31
CA VAL A 33 9.27 -3.12 12.27
C VAL A 33 8.15 -2.09 12.13
N LYS A 34 7.77 -1.39 13.21
CA LYS A 34 6.78 -0.30 13.13
C LYS A 34 7.25 0.89 12.29
N SER A 35 8.54 0.98 11.97
CA SER A 35 9.08 1.96 11.02
C SER A 35 9.03 1.51 9.56
N ILE A 36 8.77 0.23 9.31
CA ILE A 36 8.65 -0.35 7.97
C ILE A 36 7.18 -0.20 7.54
N PRO A 37 6.90 0.36 6.35
CA PRO A 37 5.53 0.62 5.87
C PRO A 37 4.80 -0.68 5.50
N SER A 38 4.45 -1.48 6.50
CA SER A 38 4.22 -2.92 6.38
C SER A 38 2.76 -3.37 6.32
N ILE A 39 1.83 -2.42 6.46
CA ILE A 39 0.39 -2.64 6.41
C ILE A 39 -0.20 -1.99 5.15
N LEU A 40 -1.40 -2.39 4.76
CA LEU A 40 -2.11 -1.79 3.64
C LEU A 40 -2.47 -0.32 3.95
N PRO A 41 -2.29 0.60 2.99
CA PRO A 41 -2.55 2.03 3.21
C PRO A 41 -4.04 2.39 3.17
N VAL A 42 -4.92 1.47 2.73
CA VAL A 42 -6.38 1.65 2.70
C VAL A 42 -7.02 0.62 3.63
N LYS A 43 -7.83 1.08 4.58
CA LYS A 43 -8.45 0.20 5.58
C LYS A 43 -9.51 -0.71 4.94
N GLY A 44 -9.37 -2.01 5.15
CA GLY A 44 -10.33 -3.01 4.67
C GLY A 44 -10.29 -3.22 3.15
N LEU A 45 -9.16 -2.91 2.52
CA LEU A 45 -8.93 -3.15 1.10
C LEU A 45 -8.88 -4.66 0.82
N ASP A 46 -9.63 -5.10 -0.18
CA ASP A 46 -9.54 -6.45 -0.74
C ASP A 46 -8.43 -6.53 -1.80
N VAL A 47 -7.74 -7.68 -1.89
CA VAL A 47 -6.64 -7.88 -2.84
C VAL A 47 -7.06 -7.68 -4.29
N SER A 48 -8.30 -8.02 -4.64
CA SER A 48 -8.85 -7.80 -5.99
C SER A 48 -8.94 -6.32 -6.38
N GLN A 49 -8.81 -5.40 -5.43
CA GLN A 49 -8.76 -3.96 -5.66
C GLN A 49 -7.36 -3.44 -5.97
N THR A 50 -6.37 -4.32 -6.11
CA THR A 50 -5.02 -3.96 -6.54
C THR A 50 -5.03 -3.55 -8.00
N GLY A 51 -4.38 -2.43 -8.32
CA GLY A 51 -4.14 -1.95 -9.68
C GLY A 51 -2.68 -2.12 -10.11
N ALA A 52 -2.19 -1.23 -10.97
CA ALA A 52 -0.82 -1.29 -11.48
C ALA A 52 0.22 -1.02 -10.39
N GLY A 53 1.25 -1.86 -10.33
CA GLY A 53 2.46 -1.61 -9.53
C GLY A 53 3.52 -0.77 -10.25
N VAL A 54 4.72 -0.76 -9.68
CA VAL A 54 5.86 0.04 -10.18
C VAL A 54 6.33 -0.44 -11.57
N GLY A 55 6.86 0.49 -12.36
CA GLY A 55 7.52 0.25 -13.64
C GLY A 55 6.82 0.92 -14.82
N LYS A 56 7.22 0.57 -16.04
CA LYS A 56 6.57 1.09 -17.25
C LYS A 56 5.11 0.64 -17.33
N ARG A 57 4.18 1.59 -17.37
CA ARG A 57 2.73 1.36 -17.52
C ARG A 57 2.17 2.28 -18.60
N ILE A 58 0.98 1.93 -19.09
CA ILE A 58 0.25 2.75 -20.05
C ILE A 58 -0.53 3.81 -19.28
N HIS A 59 -0.29 5.08 -19.62
CA HIS A 59 -1.02 6.22 -19.08
C HIS A 59 -2.51 6.14 -19.48
N PRO A 60 -3.48 6.29 -18.56
CA PRO A 60 -4.89 6.03 -18.81
C PRO A 60 -5.51 7.00 -19.82
N PHE A 61 -5.09 8.27 -19.83
CA PHE A 61 -5.59 9.28 -20.77
C PHE A 61 -4.84 9.32 -22.10
N PHE A 62 -3.51 9.40 -22.08
CA PHE A 62 -2.70 9.60 -23.30
C PHE A 62 -2.33 8.31 -24.02
N LYS A 63 -2.56 7.15 -23.40
CA LYS A 63 -2.24 5.81 -23.94
C LYS A 63 -0.77 5.66 -24.35
N THR A 64 0.12 6.41 -23.70
CA THR A 64 1.57 6.34 -23.86
C THR A 64 2.20 5.54 -22.73
N SER A 65 3.38 4.98 -22.97
CA SER A 65 4.16 4.34 -21.90
C SER A 65 4.82 5.40 -21.03
N VAL A 66 4.57 5.35 -19.72
CA VAL A 66 5.13 6.23 -18.69
C VAL A 66 5.69 5.41 -17.53
N GLU A 67 6.59 6.01 -16.75
CA GLU A 67 7.12 5.37 -15.55
C GLU A 67 6.13 5.55 -14.40
N HIS A 68 5.62 4.43 -13.88
CA HIS A 68 4.72 4.40 -12.72
C HIS A 68 5.53 4.12 -11.45
N THR A 69 5.46 5.02 -10.48
CA THR A 69 6.40 5.03 -9.33
C THR A 69 5.80 4.50 -8.03
N GLY A 70 4.61 3.91 -8.11
CA GLY A 70 3.89 3.42 -6.94
C GLY A 70 2.97 2.27 -7.28
N LEU A 71 2.02 2.03 -6.39
CA LEU A 71 0.96 1.05 -6.52
C LEU A 71 -0.39 1.77 -6.49
N ASP A 72 -1.21 1.47 -7.49
CA ASP A 72 -2.58 1.96 -7.54
C ASP A 72 -3.49 1.00 -6.78
N LEU A 73 -4.32 1.54 -5.89
CA LEU A 73 -5.25 0.78 -5.06
C LEU A 73 -6.65 1.34 -5.24
N LEU A 74 -7.53 0.59 -5.92
CA LEU A 74 -8.90 1.00 -6.18
C LEU A 74 -9.68 1.07 -4.87
N ALA A 75 -10.30 2.22 -4.60
CA ALA A 75 -11.07 2.39 -3.38
C ALA A 75 -12.12 3.47 -3.55
N SER A 76 -13.28 3.28 -2.92
CA SER A 76 -14.37 4.25 -3.00
C SER A 76 -13.95 5.62 -2.47
N LEU A 77 -14.53 6.67 -3.06
CA LEU A 77 -14.37 8.04 -2.57
C LEU A 77 -14.65 8.12 -1.07
N GLY A 78 -13.76 8.74 -0.30
CA GLY A 78 -13.90 8.87 1.14
C GLY A 78 -13.40 7.68 1.97
N ALA A 79 -12.95 6.58 1.33
CA ALA A 79 -12.36 5.44 2.02
C ALA A 79 -11.17 5.86 2.90
N GLN A 80 -11.01 5.21 4.05
CA GLN A 80 -10.03 5.61 5.05
C GLN A 80 -8.61 5.23 4.62
N VAL A 81 -7.72 6.22 4.55
CA VAL A 81 -6.29 6.04 4.30
C VAL A 81 -5.54 6.11 5.62
N VAL A 82 -4.65 5.15 5.87
CA VAL A 82 -3.90 5.02 7.11
C VAL A 82 -2.39 5.20 6.90
N ALA A 83 -1.70 5.69 7.93
CA ALA A 83 -0.24 5.67 7.96
C ALA A 83 0.25 4.22 8.03
N THR A 84 1.13 3.82 7.11
CA THR A 84 1.59 2.42 7.02
C THR A 84 2.75 2.10 7.95
N ALA A 85 3.33 3.12 8.58
CA ALA A 85 4.35 3.04 9.61
C ALA A 85 4.26 4.25 10.55
N ASP A 86 4.89 4.14 11.72
CA ASP A 86 5.13 5.27 12.62
C ASP A 86 6.00 6.33 11.90
N GLY A 87 5.67 7.61 12.07
CA GLY A 87 6.40 8.67 11.36
C GLY A 87 5.95 10.07 11.72
N VAL A 88 6.40 11.03 10.92
CA VAL A 88 6.03 12.44 11.01
C VAL A 88 5.62 12.92 9.63
N VAL A 89 4.51 13.66 9.56
CA VAL A 89 4.06 14.28 8.31
C VAL A 89 5.13 15.26 7.82
N GLN A 90 5.82 14.89 6.75
CA GLN A 90 6.91 15.68 6.19
C GLN A 90 6.36 16.82 5.34
N ASP A 91 5.35 16.55 4.51
CA ASP A 91 4.78 17.54 3.62
C ASP A 91 3.33 17.22 3.22
N ILE A 92 2.62 18.27 2.82
CA ILE A 92 1.27 18.19 2.24
C ILE A 92 1.25 19.11 1.03
N THR A 93 1.01 18.52 -0.14
CA THR A 93 0.89 19.24 -1.41
C THR A 93 -0.56 19.17 -1.88
N LYS A 94 -1.11 20.29 -2.35
CA LYS A 94 -2.47 20.36 -2.90
C LYS A 94 -2.43 21.08 -4.25
N THR A 95 -2.49 20.32 -5.35
CA THR A 95 -2.42 20.89 -6.71
C THR A 95 -3.77 20.93 -7.44
N GLY A 96 -4.87 20.58 -6.76
CA GLY A 96 -6.21 20.53 -7.37
C GLY A 96 -6.26 19.43 -8.44
N ASP A 97 -6.66 19.79 -9.66
CA ASP A 97 -6.88 18.84 -10.77
C ASP A 97 -5.64 18.56 -11.63
N LYS A 98 -4.44 18.83 -11.11
CA LYS A 98 -3.17 18.66 -11.84
C LYS A 98 -2.30 17.57 -11.23
N GLY A 99 -1.67 16.76 -12.08
CA GLY A 99 -0.70 15.73 -11.67
C GLY A 99 -1.28 14.80 -10.60
N ARG A 100 -0.55 14.61 -9.50
CA ARG A 100 -0.95 13.75 -8.37
C ARG A 100 -2.06 14.30 -7.47
N GLY A 101 -2.58 15.49 -7.75
CA GLY A 101 -3.61 16.13 -6.96
C GLY A 101 -3.17 16.44 -5.53
N ASN A 102 -3.96 16.02 -4.54
CA ASN A 102 -3.61 16.17 -3.14
C ASN A 102 -2.70 15.02 -2.70
N VAL A 103 -1.51 15.37 -2.20
CA VAL A 103 -0.49 14.42 -1.78
C VAL A 103 -0.12 14.64 -0.32
N LEU A 104 -0.18 13.57 0.47
CA LEU A 104 0.38 13.51 1.81
C LEU A 104 1.71 12.77 1.75
N THR A 105 2.77 13.34 2.33
CA THR A 105 4.08 12.70 2.45
C THR A 105 4.44 12.50 3.92
N ILE A 106 4.76 11.28 4.30
CA ILE A 106 5.13 10.92 5.67
C ILE A 106 6.57 10.38 5.67
N ALA A 107 7.41 10.97 6.50
CA ALA A 107 8.76 10.48 6.74
C ALA A 107 8.75 9.54 7.95
N HIS A 108 9.38 8.38 7.79
CA HIS A 108 9.49 7.35 8.80
C HIS A 108 10.94 7.21 9.25
N GLN A 109 11.19 6.36 10.25
CA GLN A 109 12.57 6.05 10.65
C GLN A 109 13.26 5.19 9.58
N ASN A 110 14.58 5.03 9.71
CA ASN A 110 15.39 4.18 8.83
C ASN A 110 15.32 4.56 7.34
N GLY A 111 15.07 5.83 7.01
CA GLY A 111 15.13 6.35 5.65
C GLY A 111 13.92 6.04 4.77
N TYR A 112 12.83 5.52 5.36
CA TYR A 112 11.57 5.30 4.63
C TYR A 112 10.76 6.59 4.49
N ILE A 113 10.16 6.78 3.32
CA ILE A 113 9.17 7.83 3.04
C ILE A 113 8.00 7.17 2.32
N THR A 114 6.78 7.53 2.72
CA THR A 114 5.57 7.12 2.01
C THR A 114 4.83 8.31 1.45
N LYS A 115 4.25 8.14 0.26
CA LYS A 115 3.38 9.16 -0.36
C LYS A 115 2.01 8.57 -0.65
N TYR A 116 1.01 9.40 -0.44
CA TYR A 116 -0.40 9.08 -0.64
C TYR A 116 -0.98 10.15 -1.54
N ALA A 117 -1.32 9.82 -2.79
CA ALA A 117 -1.78 10.76 -3.81
C ALA A 117 -3.27 10.57 -4.16
N HIS A 118 -3.80 11.47 -5.00
CA HIS A 118 -5.22 11.52 -5.39
C HIS A 118 -6.20 11.67 -4.21
N LEU A 119 -5.73 12.19 -3.08
CA LEU A 119 -6.50 12.29 -1.85
C LEU A 119 -7.67 13.27 -1.98
N GLY A 120 -8.75 13.00 -1.26
CA GLY A 120 -9.89 13.91 -1.11
C GLY A 120 -9.65 14.84 0.06
N ASP A 121 -9.59 14.25 1.26
CA ASP A 121 -9.35 14.95 2.52
C ASP A 121 -8.04 14.50 3.15
N ILE A 122 -7.27 15.47 3.66
CA ILE A 122 -6.07 15.22 4.47
C ILE A 122 -6.41 15.63 5.91
N LEU A 123 -6.32 14.68 6.84
CA LEU A 123 -6.82 14.79 8.22
C LEU A 123 -5.70 15.13 9.22
N VAL A 124 -4.48 15.31 8.71
CA VAL A 124 -3.27 15.63 9.47
C VAL A 124 -2.61 16.90 8.94
N ARG A 125 -1.67 17.45 9.71
CA ARG A 125 -0.90 18.64 9.33
C ARG A 125 0.60 18.37 9.28
N LYS A 126 1.34 19.19 8.53
CA LYS A 126 2.82 19.14 8.47
C LYS A 126 3.43 19.20 9.88
N GLY A 127 4.42 18.36 10.13
CA GLY A 127 5.08 18.19 11.43
C GLY A 127 4.32 17.35 12.45
N GLN A 128 3.10 16.87 12.14
CA GLN A 128 2.35 16.03 13.06
C GLN A 128 2.94 14.62 13.14
N PRO A 129 3.22 14.08 14.34
CA PRO A 129 3.56 12.68 14.51
C PRO A 129 2.33 11.80 14.26
N VAL A 130 2.55 10.67 13.59
CA VAL A 130 1.51 9.68 13.28
C VAL A 130 1.98 8.30 13.70
N LYS A 131 1.02 7.44 14.03
CA LYS A 131 1.25 6.04 14.37
C LYS A 131 0.78 5.15 13.24
N GLN A 132 1.43 4.01 13.06
CA GLN A 132 0.99 2.98 12.13
C GLN A 132 -0.49 2.65 12.38
N GLY A 133 -1.29 2.60 11.32
CA GLY A 133 -2.74 2.36 11.36
C GLY A 133 -3.59 3.59 11.71
N ALA A 134 -2.99 4.74 12.06
CA ALA A 134 -3.74 5.97 12.27
C ALA A 134 -4.35 6.45 10.95
N ILE A 135 -5.63 6.84 10.97
CA ILE A 135 -6.30 7.43 9.80
C ILE A 135 -5.70 8.81 9.57
N VAL A 136 -5.09 9.01 8.40
CA VAL A 136 -4.38 10.26 8.06
C VAL A 136 -5.03 11.03 6.92
N ALA A 137 -5.81 10.35 6.08
CA ALA A 137 -6.46 10.94 4.93
C ALA A 137 -7.68 10.11 4.48
N ARG A 138 -8.34 10.57 3.43
CA ARG A 138 -9.38 9.84 2.72
C ARG A 138 -9.08 9.79 1.23
N VAL A 139 -9.40 8.66 0.62
CA VAL A 139 -9.32 8.46 -0.83
C VAL A 139 -10.18 9.52 -1.52
N GLY A 140 -9.65 10.08 -2.60
CA GLY A 140 -10.34 11.07 -3.41
C GLY A 140 -10.35 10.67 -4.87
N ASN A 141 -10.42 11.70 -5.71
CA ASN A 141 -10.21 11.61 -7.15
C ASN A 141 -9.60 12.93 -7.64
N SER A 142 -8.73 13.54 -6.84
CA SER A 142 -8.05 14.80 -7.19
C SER A 142 -6.92 14.52 -8.19
N GLY A 143 -6.42 15.56 -8.87
CA GLY A 143 -5.37 15.39 -9.88
C GLY A 143 -5.86 14.75 -11.17
N LEU A 144 -4.94 14.23 -11.96
CA LEU A 144 -5.20 13.52 -13.21
C LEU A 144 -5.51 12.04 -12.93
N SER A 145 -6.51 11.79 -12.09
CA SER A 145 -6.92 10.43 -11.69
C SER A 145 -7.98 9.88 -12.65
N PHE A 146 -7.79 8.65 -13.14
CA PHE A 146 -8.77 7.99 -14.02
C PHE A 146 -10.09 7.64 -13.32
N ALA A 147 -10.01 7.17 -12.08
CA ALA A 147 -11.14 6.78 -11.24
C ALA A 147 -10.76 6.87 -9.75
N PRO A 148 -11.70 6.91 -8.80
CA PRO A 148 -11.36 6.95 -7.37
C PRO A 148 -10.41 5.82 -6.96
N HIS A 149 -9.21 6.19 -6.52
CA HIS A 149 -8.15 5.26 -6.11
C HIS A 149 -7.13 5.99 -5.23
N LEU A 150 -6.26 5.22 -4.58
CA LEU A 150 -5.06 5.72 -3.93
C LEU A 150 -3.84 5.31 -4.76
N HIS A 151 -3.07 6.30 -5.23
CA HIS A 151 -1.70 6.05 -5.67
C HIS A 151 -0.76 6.12 -4.46
N TYR A 152 -0.10 5.00 -4.16
CA TYR A 152 0.73 4.85 -2.97
C TYR A 152 2.19 4.57 -3.36
N GLU A 153 3.12 5.36 -2.84
CA GLU A 153 4.56 5.19 -3.07
C GLU A 153 5.28 4.81 -1.78
N VAL A 154 6.31 3.97 -1.92
CA VAL A 154 7.31 3.73 -0.88
C VAL A 154 8.68 4.11 -1.44
N LEU A 155 9.40 4.95 -0.70
CA LEU A 155 10.80 5.25 -0.97
C LEU A 155 11.64 4.79 0.21
N HIS A 156 12.84 4.29 -0.06
CA HIS A 156 13.81 3.95 0.96
C HIS A 156 15.19 4.49 0.55
N ASN A 157 15.74 5.39 1.37
CA ASN A 157 17.01 6.09 1.11
C ASN A 157 17.06 6.82 -0.26
N GLY A 158 15.90 7.23 -0.78
CA GLY A 158 15.78 7.95 -2.05
C GLY A 158 15.37 7.07 -3.24
N ASP A 159 15.49 5.76 -3.13
CA ASP A 159 15.11 4.82 -4.19
C ASP A 159 13.61 4.48 -4.11
N ILE A 160 12.97 4.40 -5.27
CA ILE A 160 11.58 3.93 -5.39
C ILE A 160 11.55 2.43 -5.17
N MET A 161 10.67 2.00 -4.28
CA MET A 161 10.46 0.60 -3.96
C MET A 161 9.06 0.18 -4.43
N ASP A 162 8.90 -1.10 -4.80
CA ASP A 162 7.57 -1.65 -5.07
C ASP A 162 6.80 -1.81 -3.74
N PRO A 163 5.68 -1.09 -3.53
CA PRO A 163 4.93 -1.17 -2.29
C PRO A 163 4.42 -2.58 -1.96
N VAL A 164 4.15 -3.41 -2.99
CA VAL A 164 3.62 -4.77 -2.78
C VAL A 164 4.57 -5.60 -1.91
N ASP A 165 5.88 -5.40 -2.02
CA ASP A 165 6.89 -6.15 -1.27
C ASP A 165 6.88 -5.86 0.25
N TYR A 166 6.09 -4.87 0.70
CA TYR A 166 6.05 -4.46 2.11
C TYR A 166 4.82 -4.93 2.88
N PHE A 167 3.72 -5.35 2.25
CA PHE A 167 2.44 -5.63 2.94
C PHE A 167 2.36 -6.96 3.68
N PHE A 168 3.50 -7.52 4.10
CA PHE A 168 3.59 -8.81 4.78
C PHE A 168 2.92 -8.83 6.16
N ALA A 169 2.64 -7.67 6.77
CA ALA A 169 1.98 -7.63 8.07
C ALA A 169 0.46 -7.85 7.95
N ASP A 170 -0.16 -7.52 6.82
CA ASP A 170 -1.62 -7.64 6.65
C ASP A 170 -2.02 -8.87 5.82
N LEU A 171 -1.21 -9.23 4.83
CA LEU A 171 -1.59 -10.28 3.88
C LEU A 171 -1.17 -11.69 4.34
N SER A 172 -2.00 -12.68 4.05
CA SER A 172 -1.57 -14.08 4.00
C SER A 172 -0.61 -14.32 2.82
N PRO A 173 0.16 -15.42 2.82
CA PRO A 173 1.03 -15.75 1.69
C PRO A 173 0.30 -15.95 0.35
N GLU A 174 -0.99 -16.31 0.38
CA GLU A 174 -1.81 -16.45 -0.82
C GLU A 174 -2.21 -15.07 -1.37
N GLU A 175 -2.80 -14.23 -0.52
CA GLU A 175 -3.16 -12.85 -0.83
C GLU A 175 -1.96 -12.03 -1.32
N TYR A 176 -0.80 -12.19 -0.70
CA TYR A 176 0.44 -11.53 -1.13
C TYR A 176 0.83 -11.94 -2.57
N ARG A 177 0.75 -13.23 -2.89
CA ARG A 177 1.06 -13.72 -4.24
C ARG A 177 0.04 -13.22 -5.25
N GLU A 178 -1.23 -13.23 -4.90
CA GLU A 178 -2.30 -12.72 -5.75
C GLU A 178 -2.12 -11.22 -6.02
N MET A 179 -1.91 -10.41 -4.99
CA MET A 179 -1.63 -8.98 -5.12
C MET A 179 -0.44 -8.73 -6.05
N LYS A 180 0.65 -9.48 -5.88
CA LYS A 180 1.84 -9.36 -6.72
C LYS A 180 1.56 -9.71 -8.17
N VAL A 181 0.77 -10.76 -8.44
CA VAL A 181 0.37 -11.12 -9.80
C VAL A 181 -0.50 -10.03 -10.43
N ILE A 182 -1.45 -9.46 -9.69
CA ILE A 182 -2.31 -8.37 -10.19
C ILE A 182 -1.48 -7.12 -10.50
N ALA A 183 -0.60 -6.70 -9.59
CA ALA A 183 0.24 -5.52 -9.75
C ALA A 183 1.22 -5.61 -10.93
N MET A 184 1.74 -6.82 -11.18
CA MET A 184 2.64 -7.11 -12.31
C MET A 184 1.90 -7.24 -13.64
N SER A 185 0.69 -7.80 -13.65
CA SER A 185 -0.07 -8.06 -14.88
C SER A 185 -0.92 -6.87 -15.33
N SER A 186 -1.17 -5.91 -14.44
CA SER A 186 -1.89 -4.67 -14.74
C SER A 186 -1.04 -3.71 -15.56
N GLY A 187 -1.26 -3.71 -16.88
CA GLY A 187 -0.46 -2.93 -17.85
C GLY A 187 -0.78 -1.43 -17.92
N GLN A 188 -1.96 -1.00 -17.45
CA GLN A 188 -2.39 0.41 -17.45
C GLN A 188 -2.45 0.93 -16.00
N SER A 189 -1.88 2.10 -15.74
CA SER A 189 -2.03 2.82 -14.46
C SER A 189 -3.38 3.54 -14.37
N LEU A 190 -3.70 4.02 -13.17
CA LEU A 190 -4.79 4.95 -12.90
C LEU A 190 -4.31 6.42 -12.84
N ASP A 191 -2.99 6.62 -12.84
CA ASP A 191 -2.22 7.87 -13.05
C ASP A 191 -1.91 8.14 -14.52
#